data_AF-A0A8H7Y7X0-F1
#
_entry.id   AF-A0A8H7Y7X0-F1
#
_cell.length_a   1.000
_cell.length_b   1.000
_cell.length_c   1.000
_cell.angle_alpha   90.00
_cell.angle_beta   90.00
_cell.angle_gamma   90.00
#
_symmetry.space_group_name_H-M   'P 1'
#
loop_
_entity.id
_entity.type
_entity.pdbx_description
1 polymer ?
#
loop_
_entity_poly.entity_id
_entity_poly.type
_entity_poly.pdbx_seq_one_letter_code
_entity_poly.pdbx_strand_id
1 'polypeptide(L)'
;MSWAGFKKSVNRAGTTLLQKTGQIERTVDREFADEEAKYRIFEKECQALQKDSKAYWDAMRAMTAAQSRIAETLETFYSAADRTSEGAMAGHAYKRSVDDLDTTFTRELDVPYRTTISEPLGKMCAYFPVVNEHIAKRNKKLLDYDSARSKLKKLIDKPSEDPTKLPKAQQENDECKEMFDMLNDQLIAELPQLLDLRVPYFDPSFEAMIRMQAKFAEEGYEKLSGVQRYFADNVRDDYAAGQLDAQVEGILQEMRELSICGGN
;
A
#
# COMPACT_ATOMS: atom_id res chain seq x y z
N MET A 1 18.11 2.30 -27.19
CA MET A 1 19.07 1.22 -26.88
C MET A 1 20.25 1.32 -27.84
N SER A 2 21.49 1.24 -27.35
CA SER A 2 22.68 1.24 -28.22
C SER A 2 22.95 -0.15 -28.82
N TRP A 3 23.60 -0.21 -29.98
CA TRP A 3 24.00 -1.45 -30.66
C TRP A 3 24.83 -2.38 -29.76
N ALA A 4 25.72 -1.81 -28.94
CA ALA A 4 26.51 -2.56 -27.97
C ALA A 4 25.64 -3.18 -26.85
N GLY A 5 24.60 -2.47 -26.41
CA GLY A 5 23.63 -2.98 -25.42
C GLY A 5 22.76 -4.11 -25.97
N PHE A 6 22.36 -4.02 -27.24
CA PHE A 6 21.64 -5.10 -27.93
C PHE A 6 22.49 -6.37 -28.03
N LYS A 7 23.74 -6.25 -28.48
CA LYS A 7 24.68 -7.39 -28.58
C LYS A 7 24.91 -8.08 -27.23
N LYS A 8 25.11 -7.32 -26.15
CA LYS A 8 25.25 -7.88 -24.79
C LYS A 8 23.98 -8.62 -24.34
N SER A 9 22.81 -8.12 -24.68
CA SER A 9 21.53 -8.74 -24.29
C SER A 9 21.32 -10.10 -24.98
N VAL A 10 21.65 -10.19 -26.28
CA VAL A 10 21.59 -11.46 -27.04
C VAL A 10 22.57 -12.49 -26.47
N ASN A 11 23.80 -12.06 -26.14
CA ASN A 11 24.79 -12.96 -25.55
C ASN A 11 24.32 -13.52 -24.18
N ARG A 12 23.76 -12.68 -23.32
CA ARG A 12 23.24 -13.11 -22.00
C ARG A 12 22.07 -14.09 -22.11
N ALA A 13 21.19 -13.90 -23.10
CA ALA A 13 20.12 -14.85 -23.39
C ALA A 13 20.68 -16.22 -23.79
N GLY A 14 21.73 -16.24 -24.62
CA GLY A 14 22.49 -17.44 -24.95
C GLY A 14 23.09 -18.12 -23.71
N THR A 15 23.78 -17.37 -22.85
CA THR A 15 24.36 -17.91 -21.60
C THR A 15 23.30 -18.54 -20.70
N THR A 16 22.15 -17.89 -20.56
CA THR A 16 21.04 -18.40 -19.73
C THR A 16 20.53 -19.74 -20.24
N LEU A 17 20.37 -19.89 -21.56
CA LEU A 17 19.97 -21.15 -22.18
C LEU A 17 21.00 -22.25 -21.91
N LEU A 18 22.29 -21.94 -22.07
CA LEU A 18 23.39 -22.89 -21.87
C LEU A 18 23.53 -23.33 -20.42
N GLN A 19 23.25 -22.45 -19.45
CA GLN A 19 23.18 -22.82 -18.04
C GLN A 19 22.04 -23.80 -17.77
N LYS A 20 20.85 -23.54 -18.35
CA LYS A 20 19.68 -24.42 -18.20
C LYS A 20 19.90 -25.80 -18.82
N THR A 21 20.71 -25.91 -19.87
CA THR A 21 21.06 -27.19 -20.50
C THR A 21 22.30 -27.85 -19.88
N GLY A 22 22.89 -27.28 -18.83
CA GLY A 22 24.07 -27.82 -18.14
C GLY A 22 25.38 -27.66 -18.91
N GLN A 23 25.39 -26.94 -20.03
CA GLN A 23 26.59 -26.71 -20.85
C GLN A 23 27.53 -25.64 -20.29
N ILE A 24 27.02 -24.80 -19.38
CA ILE A 24 27.80 -23.80 -18.63
C ILE A 24 27.49 -23.95 -17.14
N GLU A 25 28.54 -23.97 -16.32
CA GLU A 25 28.41 -23.93 -14.86
C GLU A 25 27.77 -22.62 -14.41
N ARG A 26 26.73 -22.72 -13.57
CA ARG A 26 26.02 -21.58 -12.99
C ARG A 26 26.62 -21.26 -11.63
N THR A 27 26.92 -19.99 -11.39
CA THR A 27 27.27 -19.53 -10.04
C THR A 27 26.03 -19.56 -9.14
N VAL A 28 26.17 -20.19 -7.96
CA VAL A 28 25.13 -20.26 -6.93
C VAL A 28 25.58 -19.39 -5.76
N ASP A 29 24.92 -18.26 -5.58
CA ASP A 29 25.17 -17.33 -4.48
C ASP A 29 24.00 -17.42 -3.51
N ARG A 30 24.19 -18.17 -2.42
CA ARG A 30 23.14 -18.41 -1.42
C ARG A 30 22.93 -17.21 -0.52
N GLU A 31 24.01 -16.54 -0.14
CA GLU A 31 23.96 -15.36 0.73
C GLU A 31 23.16 -14.23 0.08
N PHE A 32 23.47 -13.90 -1.18
CA PHE A 32 22.67 -12.92 -1.92
C PHE A 32 21.20 -13.38 -2.08
N ALA A 33 20.96 -14.66 -2.34
CA ALA A 33 19.60 -15.17 -2.53
C ALA A 33 18.73 -15.04 -1.26
N ASP A 34 19.32 -15.27 -0.09
CA ASP A 34 18.63 -15.12 1.19
C ASP A 34 18.28 -13.65 1.47
N GLU A 35 19.21 -12.72 1.21
CA GLU A 35 18.95 -11.28 1.38
C GLU A 35 17.98 -10.72 0.33
N GLU A 36 18.07 -11.16 -0.93
CA GLU A 36 17.08 -10.81 -1.96
C GLU A 36 15.68 -11.29 -1.56
N ALA A 37 15.54 -12.52 -1.04
CA ALA A 37 14.24 -13.05 -0.63
C ALA A 37 13.59 -12.18 0.47
N LYS A 38 14.34 -11.78 1.49
CA LYS A 38 13.85 -10.87 2.55
C LYS A 38 13.47 -9.51 1.99
N TYR A 39 14.30 -8.94 1.12
CA TYR A 39 14.03 -7.68 0.44
C TYR A 39 12.74 -7.75 -0.39
N ARG A 40 12.50 -8.83 -1.13
CA ARG A 40 11.29 -9.02 -1.96
C ARG A 40 10.02 -9.08 -1.13
N ILE A 41 10.08 -9.74 0.03
CA ILE A 41 8.96 -9.74 0.98
C ILE A 41 8.71 -8.31 1.45
N PHE A 42 9.74 -7.60 1.87
CA PHE A 42 9.62 -6.21 2.31
C PHE A 42 9.03 -5.27 1.25
N GLU A 43 9.53 -5.33 0.01
CA GLU A 43 9.00 -4.59 -1.13
C GLU A 43 7.49 -4.82 -1.30
N LYS A 44 7.08 -6.09 -1.31
CA LYS A 44 5.69 -6.49 -1.48
C LYS A 44 4.80 -5.98 -0.34
N GLU A 45 5.22 -6.16 0.91
CA GLU A 45 4.45 -5.74 2.08
C GLU A 45 4.32 -4.21 2.14
N CYS A 46 5.35 -3.44 1.78
CA CYS A 46 5.25 -1.98 1.71
C CYS A 46 4.29 -1.50 0.62
N GLN A 47 4.31 -2.13 -0.56
CA GLN A 47 3.40 -1.80 -1.65
C GLN A 47 1.95 -2.14 -1.29
N ALA A 48 1.73 -3.28 -0.63
CA ALA A 48 0.42 -3.64 -0.10
C ALA A 48 -0.07 -2.61 0.93
N LEU A 49 0.80 -2.25 1.89
CA LEU A 49 0.49 -1.24 2.90
C LEU A 49 0.17 0.14 2.28
N GLN A 50 0.89 0.57 1.24
CA GLN A 50 0.59 1.80 0.52
C GLN A 50 -0.80 1.77 -0.14
N LYS A 51 -1.16 0.64 -0.74
CA LYS A 51 -2.47 0.46 -1.38
C LYS A 51 -3.59 0.46 -0.33
N ASP A 52 -3.41 -0.29 0.75
CA ASP A 52 -4.44 -0.47 1.77
C ASP A 52 -4.63 0.81 2.61
N SER A 53 -3.55 1.55 2.90
CA SER A 53 -3.65 2.85 3.57
C SER A 53 -4.43 3.85 2.71
N LYS A 54 -4.14 3.92 1.41
CA LYS A 54 -4.91 4.75 0.47
C LYS A 54 -6.38 4.35 0.42
N ALA A 55 -6.68 3.04 0.32
CA ALA A 55 -8.05 2.55 0.30
C ALA A 55 -8.81 2.91 1.59
N TYR A 56 -8.15 2.76 2.75
CA TYR A 56 -8.69 3.18 4.04
C TYR A 56 -9.03 4.69 4.04
N TRP A 57 -8.12 5.53 3.59
CA TRP A 57 -8.34 6.99 3.58
C TRP A 57 -9.46 7.42 2.62
N ASP A 58 -9.53 6.80 1.44
CA ASP A 58 -10.60 7.04 0.48
C ASP A 58 -11.96 6.57 1.04
N ALA A 59 -12.00 5.46 1.78
CA ALA A 59 -13.21 4.98 2.47
C ALA A 59 -13.68 5.93 3.58
N MET A 60 -12.74 6.49 4.37
CA MET A 60 -13.06 7.48 5.40
C MET A 60 -13.73 8.72 4.79
N ARG A 61 -13.18 9.27 3.70
CA ARG A 61 -13.79 10.39 2.95
C ARG A 61 -15.15 10.03 2.38
N ALA A 62 -15.29 8.83 1.82
CA ALA A 62 -16.56 8.38 1.26
C ALA A 62 -17.64 8.27 2.34
N MET A 63 -17.26 7.80 3.54
CA MET A 63 -18.14 7.68 4.69
C MET A 63 -18.59 9.06 5.20
N THR A 64 -17.68 10.02 5.42
CA THR A 64 -18.08 11.37 5.88
C THR A 64 -19.00 12.05 4.87
N ALA A 65 -18.67 11.96 3.57
CA ALA A 65 -19.53 12.49 2.52
C ALA A 65 -20.91 11.81 2.45
N ALA A 66 -20.98 10.49 2.69
CA ALA A 66 -22.25 9.77 2.78
C ALA A 66 -23.07 10.21 3.98
N GLN A 67 -22.42 10.41 5.13
CA GLN A 67 -23.04 10.91 6.34
C GLN A 67 -23.66 12.31 6.11
N SER A 68 -22.96 13.21 5.42
CA SER A 68 -23.47 14.55 5.08
C SER A 68 -24.74 14.50 4.23
N ARG A 69 -24.80 13.60 3.22
CA ARG A 69 -26.00 13.41 2.38
C ARG A 69 -27.19 12.85 3.16
N ILE A 70 -26.94 11.91 4.08
CA ILE A 70 -27.97 11.41 5.00
C ILE A 70 -28.52 12.58 5.82
N ALA A 71 -27.63 13.39 6.39
CA ALA A 71 -28.03 14.51 7.23
C ALA A 71 -28.86 15.57 6.48
N GLU A 72 -28.48 15.90 5.24
CA GLU A 72 -29.26 16.80 4.36
C GLU A 72 -30.67 16.27 4.08
N THR A 73 -30.77 14.97 3.81
CA THR A 73 -32.04 14.31 3.52
C THR A 73 -32.95 14.32 4.76
N LEU A 74 -32.40 13.98 5.93
CA LEU A 74 -33.15 13.96 7.19
C LEU A 74 -33.60 15.36 7.60
N GLU A 75 -32.73 16.37 7.51
CA GLU A 75 -33.09 17.77 7.76
C GLU A 75 -34.23 18.22 6.85
N THR A 76 -34.14 17.94 5.55
CA THR A 76 -35.19 18.28 4.59
C THR A 76 -36.52 17.59 4.93
N PHE A 77 -36.46 16.30 5.27
CA PHE A 77 -37.64 15.49 5.58
C PHE A 77 -38.38 16.00 6.82
N TYR A 78 -37.66 16.17 7.93
CA TYR A 78 -38.26 16.59 9.20
C TYR A 78 -38.69 18.07 9.21
N SER A 79 -38.05 18.93 8.42
CA SER A 79 -38.39 20.36 8.33
C SER A 79 -39.47 20.67 7.28
N ALA A 80 -39.95 19.69 6.51
CA ALA A 80 -40.94 19.90 5.44
C ALA A 80 -42.35 20.20 5.96
N ALA A 81 -42.77 19.57 7.06
CA ALA A 81 -44.12 19.70 7.61
C ALA A 81 -44.23 20.83 8.65
N ASP A 82 -43.27 20.89 9.58
CA ASP A 82 -43.17 21.93 10.60
C ASP A 82 -41.72 22.12 11.05
N ARG A 83 -41.18 23.31 10.77
CA ARG A 83 -39.81 23.70 11.12
C ARG A 83 -39.59 23.90 12.62
N THR A 84 -40.66 23.97 13.40
CA THR A 84 -40.62 24.14 14.86
C THR A 84 -40.81 22.83 15.62
N SER A 85 -41.04 21.72 14.91
CA SER A 85 -41.17 20.40 15.53
C SER A 85 -39.86 19.93 16.18
N GLU A 86 -39.98 19.08 17.18
CA GLU A 86 -38.82 18.44 17.84
C GLU A 86 -37.96 17.66 16.84
N GLY A 87 -38.61 16.98 15.88
CA GLY A 87 -37.93 16.28 14.79
C GLY A 87 -37.12 17.22 13.87
N ALA A 88 -37.67 18.39 13.53
CA ALA A 88 -36.95 19.40 12.76
C ALA A 88 -35.73 19.93 13.54
N MET A 89 -35.87 20.20 14.85
CA MET A 89 -34.75 20.61 15.69
C MET A 89 -33.66 19.53 15.79
N ALA A 90 -34.04 18.26 15.96
CA ALA A 90 -33.11 17.14 15.96
C ALA A 90 -32.40 16.98 14.61
N GLY A 91 -33.13 17.11 13.49
CA GLY A 91 -32.58 17.05 12.13
C GLY A 91 -31.56 18.17 11.86
N HIS A 92 -31.89 19.41 12.22
CA HIS A 92 -30.97 20.55 12.13
C HIS A 92 -29.72 20.38 13.00
N ALA A 93 -29.88 19.89 14.23
CA ALA A 93 -28.76 19.61 15.13
C ALA A 93 -27.85 18.50 14.58
N TYR A 94 -28.43 17.42 14.05
CA TYR A 94 -27.70 16.34 13.41
C TYR A 94 -26.90 16.83 12.20
N LYS A 95 -27.54 17.57 11.28
CA LYS A 95 -26.86 18.14 10.11
C LYS A 95 -25.68 19.01 10.50
N ARG A 96 -25.86 19.90 11.47
CA ARG A 96 -24.76 20.72 11.98
C ARG A 96 -23.61 19.89 12.56
N SER A 97 -23.90 18.89 13.39
CA SER A 97 -22.87 18.01 13.96
C SER A 97 -22.10 17.24 12.88
N VAL A 98 -22.78 16.78 11.83
CA VAL A 98 -22.16 16.08 10.70
C VAL A 98 -21.30 17.02 9.85
N ASP A 99 -21.76 18.23 9.57
CA ASP A 99 -20.98 19.22 8.81
C ASP A 99 -19.73 19.67 9.56
N ASP A 100 -19.85 19.86 10.88
CA ASP A 100 -18.72 20.16 11.75
C ASP A 100 -17.70 19.00 11.73
N LEU A 101 -18.17 17.74 11.78
CA LEU A 101 -17.32 16.56 11.71
C LEU A 101 -16.59 16.43 10.36
N ASP A 102 -17.29 16.62 9.25
CA ASP A 102 -16.69 16.56 7.91
C ASP A 102 -15.67 17.70 7.71
N THR A 103 -15.96 18.88 8.24
CA THR A 103 -15.05 20.02 8.25
C THR A 103 -13.80 19.71 9.07
N THR A 104 -13.94 19.19 10.29
CA THR A 104 -12.81 18.77 11.14
C THR A 104 -11.99 17.69 10.45
N PHE A 105 -12.62 16.67 9.87
CA PHE A 105 -11.95 15.62 9.13
C PHE A 105 -11.09 16.20 7.98
N THR A 106 -11.71 17.02 7.14
CA THR A 106 -11.05 17.61 5.95
C THR A 106 -9.95 18.61 6.31
N ARG A 107 -10.12 19.38 7.38
CA ARG A 107 -9.14 20.42 7.75
C ARG A 107 -8.02 19.88 8.62
N GLU A 108 -8.33 18.97 9.53
CA GLU A 108 -7.40 18.57 10.59
C GLU A 108 -6.73 17.23 10.35
N LEU A 109 -7.33 16.33 9.57
CA LEU A 109 -6.78 14.98 9.37
C LEU A 109 -6.14 14.82 7.98
N ASP A 110 -6.61 15.51 6.96
CA ASP A 110 -6.12 15.37 5.58
C ASP A 110 -4.62 15.71 5.44
N VAL A 111 -4.16 16.79 6.08
CA VAL A 111 -2.75 17.19 6.05
C VAL A 111 -1.88 16.22 6.85
N PRO A 112 -2.17 15.91 8.13
CA PRO A 112 -1.41 14.90 8.88
C PRO A 112 -1.38 13.54 8.19
N TYR A 113 -2.50 13.05 7.64
CA TYR A 113 -2.53 11.79 6.90
C TYR A 113 -1.52 11.82 5.75
N ARG A 114 -1.57 12.88 4.94
CA ARG A 114 -0.69 13.02 3.79
C ARG A 114 0.78 13.04 4.20
N THR A 115 1.13 13.89 5.16
CA THR A 115 2.54 14.14 5.53
C THR A 115 3.16 13.01 6.34
N THR A 116 2.38 12.34 7.18
CA THR A 116 2.89 11.33 8.12
C THR A 116 2.69 9.90 7.66
N ILE A 117 1.76 9.63 6.73
CA ILE A 117 1.45 8.27 6.27
C ILE A 117 1.62 8.15 4.76
N SER A 118 0.88 8.93 3.97
CA SER A 118 0.84 8.78 2.52
C SER A 118 2.19 9.07 1.84
N GLU A 119 2.82 10.20 2.19
CA GLU A 119 4.10 10.60 1.60
C GLU A 119 5.26 9.69 2.02
N PRO A 120 5.44 9.31 3.30
CA PRO A 120 6.47 8.35 3.70
C PRO A 120 6.32 7.00 3.01
N LEU A 121 5.11 6.43 2.94
CA LEU A 121 4.87 5.19 2.21
C LEU A 121 5.21 5.32 0.73
N GLY A 122 4.82 6.43 0.10
CA GLY A 122 5.15 6.72 -1.29
C GLY A 122 6.65 6.86 -1.54
N LYS A 123 7.37 7.55 -0.64
CA LYS A 123 8.83 7.73 -0.72
C LYS A 123 9.55 6.39 -0.57
N MET A 124 9.19 5.56 0.41
CA MET A 124 9.77 4.21 0.55
C MET A 124 9.53 3.37 -0.70
N CYS A 125 8.28 3.34 -1.20
CA CYS A 125 7.94 2.57 -2.39
C CYS A 125 8.67 3.05 -3.66
N ALA A 126 9.02 4.33 -3.74
CA ALA A 126 9.78 4.89 -4.85
C ALA A 126 11.26 4.44 -4.89
N TYR A 127 11.82 3.94 -3.78
CA TYR A 127 13.18 3.39 -3.76
C TYR A 127 13.26 1.97 -4.35
N PHE A 128 12.18 1.17 -4.28
CA PHE A 128 12.24 -0.21 -4.74
C PHE A 128 12.59 -0.36 -6.23
N PRO A 129 12.05 0.44 -7.18
CA PRO A 129 12.49 0.39 -8.57
C PRO A 129 14.01 0.62 -8.74
N VAL A 130 14.61 1.52 -7.96
CA VAL A 130 16.05 1.80 -8.02
C VAL A 130 16.83 0.59 -7.53
N VAL A 131 16.49 0.04 -6.37
CA VAL A 131 17.15 -1.17 -5.82
C VAL A 131 16.99 -2.37 -6.77
N ASN A 132 15.82 -2.50 -7.40
CA ASN A 132 15.54 -3.52 -8.42
C ASN A 132 16.44 -3.40 -9.64
N GLU A 133 16.74 -2.18 -10.09
CA GLU A 133 17.70 -1.97 -11.17
C GLU A 133 19.12 -2.40 -10.79
N HIS A 134 19.54 -2.15 -9.55
CA HIS A 134 20.83 -2.62 -9.03
C HIS A 134 20.90 -4.15 -8.97
N ILE A 135 19.86 -4.81 -8.45
CA ILE A 135 19.73 -6.29 -8.46
C ILE A 135 19.78 -6.82 -9.90
N ALA A 136 19.02 -6.22 -10.81
CA ALA A 136 19.01 -6.63 -12.22
C ALA A 136 20.38 -6.43 -12.88
N LYS A 137 21.11 -5.36 -12.53
CA LYS A 137 22.48 -5.11 -13.01
C LYS A 137 23.45 -6.15 -12.49
N ARG A 138 23.39 -6.50 -11.20
CA ARG A 138 24.18 -7.57 -10.58
C ARG A 138 23.93 -8.91 -11.28
N ASN A 139 22.67 -9.29 -11.49
CA ASN A 139 22.30 -10.53 -12.19
C ASN A 139 22.82 -10.57 -13.64
N LYS A 140 22.80 -9.44 -14.35
CA LYS A 140 23.41 -9.31 -15.69
C LYS A 140 24.92 -9.50 -15.66
N LYS A 141 25.61 -8.99 -14.62
CA LYS A 141 27.06 -9.14 -14.45
C LYS A 141 27.47 -10.56 -14.06
N LEU A 142 26.66 -11.24 -13.26
CA LEU A 142 26.84 -12.66 -12.96
C LEU A 142 26.82 -13.52 -14.24
N LEU A 143 25.89 -13.26 -15.16
CA LEU A 143 25.85 -13.94 -16.46
C LEU A 143 27.07 -13.62 -17.35
N ASP A 144 27.53 -12.36 -17.34
CA ASP A 144 28.74 -11.97 -18.08
C ASP A 144 29.97 -12.72 -17.51
N TYR A 145 30.10 -12.80 -16.18
CA TYR A 145 31.15 -13.54 -15.48
C TYR A 145 31.10 -15.06 -15.77
N ASP A 146 29.94 -15.70 -15.65
CA ASP A 146 29.79 -17.14 -15.93
C ASP A 146 30.16 -17.46 -17.38
N SER A 147 29.82 -16.58 -18.32
CA SER A 147 30.21 -16.71 -19.73
C SER A 147 31.72 -16.57 -19.94
N ALA A 148 32.35 -15.56 -19.34
CA ALA A 148 33.79 -15.33 -19.43
C ALA A 148 34.59 -16.47 -18.80
N ARG A 149 34.17 -16.93 -17.62
CA ARG A 149 34.74 -18.09 -16.91
C ARG A 149 34.65 -19.37 -17.73
N SER A 150 33.50 -19.64 -18.36
CA SER A 150 33.34 -20.80 -19.25
C SER A 150 34.25 -20.72 -20.48
N LYS A 151 34.40 -19.54 -21.08
CA LYS A 151 35.30 -19.31 -22.23
C LYS A 151 36.76 -19.52 -21.85
N LEU A 152 37.18 -19.00 -20.70
CA LEU A 152 38.54 -19.19 -20.15
C LEU A 152 38.81 -20.67 -19.90
N LYS A 153 37.90 -21.37 -19.21
CA LYS A 153 38.01 -22.82 -18.95
C LYS A 153 38.19 -23.62 -20.24
N LYS A 154 37.39 -23.35 -21.28
CA LYS A 154 37.52 -23.99 -22.59
C LYS A 154 38.88 -23.75 -23.26
N LEU A 155 39.46 -22.56 -23.11
CA LEU A 155 40.78 -22.22 -23.67
C LEU A 155 41.94 -22.84 -22.87
N ILE A 156 41.75 -23.08 -21.57
CA ILE A 156 42.69 -23.83 -20.74
C ILE A 156 42.65 -25.32 -21.13
N ASP A 157 41.45 -25.90 -21.21
CA ASP A 157 41.24 -27.32 -21.54
C ASP A 157 41.67 -27.64 -22.98
N LYS A 158 41.47 -26.69 -23.90
CA LYS A 158 41.90 -26.79 -25.30
C LYS A 158 42.65 -25.52 -25.72
N PRO A 159 43.98 -25.48 -25.53
CA PRO A 159 44.81 -24.33 -25.87
C PRO A 159 44.69 -23.95 -27.35
N SER A 160 44.62 -22.64 -27.63
CA SER A 160 44.64 -22.13 -28.99
C SER A 160 46.07 -21.99 -29.50
N GLU A 161 46.26 -22.14 -30.81
CA GLU A 161 47.53 -21.82 -31.49
C GLU A 161 47.90 -20.32 -31.43
N ASP A 162 46.92 -19.45 -31.19
CA ASP A 162 47.14 -18.02 -31.00
C ASP A 162 47.45 -17.73 -29.51
N PRO A 163 48.71 -17.39 -29.17
CA PRO A 163 49.14 -17.20 -27.79
C PRO A 163 48.48 -15.97 -27.14
N THR A 164 47.83 -15.09 -27.91
CA THR A 164 47.15 -13.90 -27.38
C THR A 164 45.76 -14.18 -26.86
N LYS A 165 45.13 -15.30 -27.23
CA LYS A 165 43.73 -15.60 -26.86
C LYS A 165 43.56 -15.94 -25.39
N LEU A 166 44.48 -16.73 -24.83
CA LEU A 166 44.40 -17.13 -23.43
C LEU A 166 44.59 -15.92 -22.48
N PRO A 167 45.62 -15.06 -22.64
CA PRO A 167 45.75 -13.84 -21.84
C PRO A 167 44.54 -12.90 -21.96
N LYS A 168 43.99 -12.73 -23.16
CA LYS A 168 42.78 -11.89 -23.37
C LYS A 168 41.55 -12.47 -22.67
N ALA A 169 41.35 -13.78 -22.71
CA ALA A 169 40.24 -14.43 -22.02
C ALA A 169 40.40 -14.37 -20.49
N GLN A 170 41.63 -14.45 -19.98
CA GLN A 170 41.95 -14.26 -18.57
C GLN A 170 41.59 -12.83 -18.14
N GLN A 171 42.07 -11.82 -18.87
CA GLN A 171 41.74 -10.42 -18.59
C GLN A 171 40.21 -10.18 -18.63
N GLU A 172 39.50 -10.68 -19.64
CA GLU A 172 38.04 -10.55 -19.74
C GLU A 172 37.31 -11.22 -18.56
N ASN A 173 37.79 -12.38 -18.10
CA ASN A 173 37.25 -13.06 -16.92
C ASN A 173 37.46 -12.23 -15.65
N ASP A 174 38.66 -11.68 -15.44
CA ASP A 174 39.01 -10.93 -14.25
C ASP A 174 38.23 -9.60 -14.17
N GLU A 175 38.11 -8.89 -15.28
CA GLU A 175 37.27 -7.69 -15.40
C GLU A 175 35.78 -8.00 -15.13
N CYS A 176 35.26 -9.12 -15.66
CA CYS A 176 33.87 -9.50 -15.42
C CYS A 176 33.63 -9.92 -13.96
N LYS A 177 34.62 -10.59 -13.34
CA LYS A 177 34.57 -10.99 -11.93
C LYS A 177 34.56 -9.76 -11.03
N GLU A 178 35.49 -8.83 -11.20
CA GLU A 178 35.57 -7.61 -10.39
C GLU A 178 34.27 -6.80 -10.44
N MET A 179 33.70 -6.61 -11.64
CA MET A 179 32.42 -5.91 -11.80
C MET A 179 31.23 -6.64 -11.15
N PHE A 180 31.25 -7.97 -11.13
CA PHE A 180 30.22 -8.77 -10.47
C PHE A 180 30.37 -8.67 -8.95
N ASP A 181 31.56 -8.97 -8.42
CA ASP A 181 31.86 -8.99 -6.99
C ASP A 181 31.54 -7.63 -6.36
N MET A 182 31.94 -6.52 -6.99
CA MET A 182 31.63 -5.16 -6.51
C MET A 182 30.12 -4.93 -6.29
N LEU A 183 29.27 -5.34 -7.25
CA LEU A 183 27.82 -5.18 -7.12
C LEU A 183 27.23 -6.19 -6.13
N ASN A 184 27.83 -7.37 -6.05
CA ASN A 184 27.37 -8.44 -5.18
C ASN A 184 27.58 -8.07 -3.71
N ASP A 185 28.80 -7.68 -3.37
CA ASP A 185 29.20 -7.32 -2.01
C ASP A 185 28.43 -6.08 -1.55
N GLN A 186 28.21 -5.10 -2.45
CA GLN A 186 27.37 -3.95 -2.16
C GLN A 186 25.95 -4.38 -1.78
N LEU A 187 25.29 -5.23 -2.58
CA LEU A 187 23.91 -5.64 -2.32
C LEU A 187 23.78 -6.52 -1.06
N ILE A 188 24.72 -7.42 -0.83
CA ILE A 188 24.77 -8.24 0.39
C ILE A 188 24.91 -7.36 1.63
N ALA A 189 25.72 -6.30 1.56
CA ALA A 189 25.91 -5.38 2.68
C ALA A 189 24.70 -4.44 2.89
N GLU A 190 24.14 -3.88 1.82
CA GLU A 190 23.17 -2.78 1.90
C GLU A 190 21.71 -3.23 2.00
N LEU A 191 21.32 -4.38 1.44
CA LEU A 191 19.94 -4.87 1.53
C LEU A 191 19.48 -5.13 2.98
N PRO A 192 20.28 -5.76 3.86
CA PRO A 192 19.91 -5.92 5.27
C PRO A 192 19.78 -4.58 6.00
N GLN A 193 20.67 -3.63 5.72
CA GLN A 193 20.62 -2.29 6.32
C GLN A 193 19.36 -1.53 5.93
N LEU A 194 18.99 -1.58 4.64
CA LEU A 194 17.72 -1.01 4.16
C LEU A 194 16.53 -1.65 4.88
N LEU A 195 16.57 -2.97 5.06
CA LEU A 195 15.51 -3.70 5.75
C LEU A 195 15.42 -3.29 7.22
N ASP A 196 16.53 -3.15 7.94
CA ASP A 196 16.55 -2.74 9.35
C ASP A 196 16.05 -1.32 9.57
N LEU A 197 16.35 -0.40 8.64
CA LEU A 197 15.88 0.98 8.67
C LEU A 197 14.36 1.12 8.50
N ARG A 198 13.66 0.06 8.05
CA ARG A 198 12.19 0.11 7.84
C ARG A 198 11.43 0.46 9.12
N VAL A 199 11.86 -0.06 10.27
CA VAL A 199 11.17 0.11 11.55
C VAL A 199 11.22 1.57 12.00
N PRO A 200 12.41 2.17 12.25
CA PRO A 200 12.47 3.57 12.66
C PRO A 200 11.92 4.53 11.59
N TYR A 201 11.91 4.14 10.31
CA TYR A 201 11.28 4.94 9.25
C TYR A 201 9.75 4.98 9.37
N PHE A 202 9.10 3.85 9.70
CA PHE A 202 7.65 3.74 9.76
C PHE A 202 7.06 3.92 11.17
N ASP A 203 7.86 3.90 12.24
CA ASP A 203 7.39 4.12 13.61
C ASP A 203 6.54 5.42 13.74
N PRO A 204 6.95 6.59 13.20
CA PRO A 204 6.13 7.79 13.27
C PRO A 204 4.82 7.67 12.47
N SER A 205 4.84 6.97 11.33
CA SER A 205 3.65 6.73 10.51
C SER A 205 2.65 5.82 11.22
N PHE A 206 3.14 4.79 11.91
CA PHE A 206 2.33 3.87 12.68
C PHE A 206 1.64 4.59 13.86
N GLU A 207 2.40 5.37 14.62
CA GLU A 207 1.85 6.17 15.72
C GLU A 207 0.82 7.19 15.20
N ALA A 208 1.15 7.91 14.12
CA ALA A 208 0.25 8.89 13.53
C ALA A 208 -1.09 8.25 13.09
N MET A 209 -1.04 7.07 12.46
CA MET A 209 -2.24 6.36 12.02
C MET A 209 -3.18 6.02 13.18
N ILE A 210 -2.63 5.51 14.29
CA ILE A 210 -3.42 5.18 15.50
C ILE A 210 -4.02 6.46 16.08
N ARG A 211 -3.22 7.52 16.25
CA ARG A 211 -3.69 8.79 16.83
C ARG A 211 -4.79 9.43 15.99
N MET A 212 -4.67 9.37 14.66
CA MET A 212 -5.68 9.89 13.75
C MET A 212 -6.99 9.10 13.82
N GLN A 213 -6.90 7.76 13.89
CA GLN A 213 -8.08 6.90 14.07
C GLN A 213 -8.78 7.18 15.40
N ALA A 214 -8.02 7.28 16.49
CA ALA A 214 -8.55 7.60 17.80
C ALA A 214 -9.24 8.97 17.81
N LYS A 215 -8.56 10.00 17.28
CA LYS A 215 -9.13 11.35 17.19
C LYS A 215 -10.41 11.39 16.37
N PHE A 216 -10.45 10.69 15.24
CA PHE A 216 -11.67 10.62 14.43
C PHE A 216 -12.84 9.99 15.19
N ALA A 217 -12.59 8.90 15.92
CA ALA A 217 -13.62 8.24 16.73
C ALA A 217 -14.10 9.11 17.90
N GLU A 218 -13.18 9.80 18.57
CA GLU A 218 -13.47 10.72 19.69
C GLU A 218 -14.33 11.90 19.23
N GLU A 219 -13.91 12.61 18.18
CA GLU A 219 -14.68 13.72 17.59
C GLU A 219 -16.05 13.22 17.11
N GLY A 220 -16.10 12.05 16.47
CA GLY A 220 -17.35 11.40 16.07
C GLY A 220 -18.33 11.21 17.22
N TYR A 221 -17.82 10.66 18.33
CA TYR A 221 -18.62 10.47 19.52
C TYR A 221 -19.10 11.81 20.10
N GLU A 222 -18.21 12.77 20.30
CA GLU A 222 -18.55 14.06 20.92
C GLU A 222 -19.59 14.85 20.11
N LYS A 223 -19.45 14.92 18.78
CA LYS A 223 -20.39 15.66 17.92
C LYS A 223 -21.76 15.00 17.89
N LEU A 224 -21.82 13.66 17.84
CA LEU A 224 -23.07 12.91 17.73
C LEU A 224 -23.76 12.73 19.09
N SER A 225 -23.02 12.61 20.19
CA SER A 225 -23.61 12.55 21.54
C SER A 225 -24.40 13.81 21.87
N GLY A 226 -23.94 14.98 21.37
CA GLY A 226 -24.66 16.24 21.52
C GLY A 226 -26.02 16.29 20.80
N VAL A 227 -26.26 15.41 19.82
CA VAL A 227 -27.55 15.29 19.12
C VAL A 227 -28.55 14.50 19.95
N GLN A 228 -28.08 13.60 20.82
CA GLN A 228 -28.96 12.70 21.57
C GLN A 228 -29.95 13.43 22.48
N ARG A 229 -29.58 14.62 22.98
CA ARG A 229 -30.45 15.47 23.81
C ARG A 229 -31.71 16.00 23.12
N TYR A 230 -31.80 15.86 21.80
CA TYR A 230 -32.98 16.27 21.03
C TYR A 230 -33.99 15.11 20.84
N PHE A 231 -33.65 13.91 21.28
CA PHE A 231 -34.58 12.78 21.30
C PHE A 231 -35.23 12.63 22.68
N ALA A 232 -36.40 12.00 22.73
CA ALA A 232 -37.09 11.72 23.98
C ALA A 232 -36.27 10.78 24.88
N ASP A 233 -36.33 10.99 26.20
CA ASP A 233 -35.49 10.28 27.17
C ASP A 233 -35.66 8.76 27.13
N ASN A 234 -36.87 8.28 26.81
CA ASN A 234 -37.18 6.85 26.73
C ASN A 234 -36.57 6.16 25.51
N VAL A 235 -36.14 6.88 24.47
CA VAL A 235 -35.60 6.29 23.23
C VAL A 235 -34.37 5.42 23.52
N ARG A 236 -33.56 5.80 24.51
CA ARG A 236 -32.38 5.02 24.91
C ARG A 236 -32.77 3.68 25.54
N ASP A 237 -33.79 3.70 26.39
CA ASP A 237 -34.30 2.49 27.06
C ASP A 237 -35.02 1.60 26.05
N ASP A 238 -35.80 2.19 25.14
CA ASP A 238 -36.48 1.51 24.05
C ASP A 238 -35.48 0.83 23.09
N TYR A 239 -34.37 1.49 22.76
CA TYR A 239 -33.27 0.88 21.99
C TYR A 239 -32.65 -0.31 22.74
N ALA A 240 -32.30 -0.13 24.02
CA ALA A 240 -31.69 -1.19 24.82
C ALA A 240 -32.62 -2.39 25.01
N ALA A 241 -33.94 -2.17 25.02
CA ALA A 241 -34.96 -3.20 25.12
C ALA A 241 -35.40 -3.78 23.76
N GLY A 242 -34.84 -3.31 22.63
CA GLY A 242 -35.20 -3.76 21.28
C GLY A 242 -36.61 -3.33 20.82
N GLN A 243 -37.18 -2.30 21.45
CA GLN A 243 -38.54 -1.83 21.19
C GLN A 243 -38.66 -0.90 19.99
N LEU A 244 -37.55 -0.34 19.50
CA LEU A 244 -37.57 0.52 18.31
C LEU A 244 -38.10 -0.22 17.07
N ASP A 245 -37.75 -1.50 16.91
CA ASP A 245 -38.24 -2.33 15.79
C ASP A 245 -39.77 -2.50 15.87
N ALA A 246 -40.30 -2.71 17.07
CA ALA A 246 -41.74 -2.84 17.28
C ALA A 246 -42.48 -1.53 16.99
N GLN A 247 -41.88 -0.37 17.31
CA GLN A 247 -42.45 0.94 16.96
C GLN A 247 -42.51 1.13 15.43
N VAL A 248 -41.44 0.77 14.72
CA VAL A 248 -41.41 0.85 13.24
C VAL A 248 -42.46 -0.07 12.61
N GLU A 249 -42.54 -1.33 13.04
CA GLU A 249 -43.54 -2.28 12.54
C GLU A 249 -44.98 -1.83 12.85
N GLY A 250 -45.22 -1.23 14.02
CA GLY A 250 -46.51 -0.65 14.37
C GLY A 250 -46.94 0.44 13.39
N ILE A 251 -46.06 1.41 13.11
CA ILE A 251 -46.33 2.46 12.12
C ILE A 251 -46.50 1.88 10.71
N LEU A 252 -45.71 0.86 10.33
CA LEU A 252 -45.88 0.18 9.05
C LEU A 252 -47.25 -0.49 8.93
N GLN A 253 -47.78 -1.06 10.01
CA GLN A 253 -49.13 -1.61 10.03
C GLN A 253 -50.18 -0.52 9.84
N GLU A 254 -50.09 0.60 10.56
CA GLU A 254 -50.99 1.75 10.35
C GLU A 254 -50.97 2.25 8.91
N MET A 255 -49.77 2.32 8.30
CA MET A 255 -49.64 2.69 6.88
C MET A 255 -50.32 1.69 5.95
N ARG A 256 -50.27 0.38 6.23
CA ARG A 256 -50.95 -0.66 5.43
C ARG A 256 -52.48 -0.57 5.53
N GLU A 257 -53.00 -0.05 6.63
CA GLU A 257 -54.45 0.16 6.82
C GLU A 257 -54.97 1.37 6.02
N LEU A 258 -54.09 2.24 5.50
CA LEU A 258 -54.49 3.34 4.63
C LEU A 258 -55.03 2.82 3.29
N SER A 259 -56.21 3.30 2.88
CA SER A 259 -56.86 2.89 1.63
C SER A 259 -56.00 3.14 0.38
N ILE A 260 -55.14 4.16 0.40
CA ILE A 260 -54.19 4.47 -0.67
C ILE A 260 -53.02 3.49 -0.78
N CYS A 261 -52.72 2.76 0.31
CA CYS A 261 -51.67 1.76 0.38
C CYS A 261 -52.18 0.34 0.05
N GLY A 262 -53.46 0.21 -0.32
CA GLY A 262 -54.03 -1.03 -0.85
C GLY A 262 -54.30 -2.08 0.21
N GLY A 263 -55.18 -1.76 1.17
CA GLY A 263 -55.98 -2.78 1.83
C GLY A 263 -57.27 -3.02 1.05
N ASN A 264 -57.45 -4.22 0.49
CA ASN A 264 -58.78 -4.82 0.47
C ASN A 264 -59.10 -5.29 1.88
#